data_AF-A0A7Y8HXV4-F1
#
_entry.id   AF-A0A7Y8HXV4-F1
#
_cell.length_a   1.000
_cell.length_b   1.000
_cell.length_c   1.000
_cell.angle_alpha   90.00
_cell.angle_beta   90.00
_cell.angle_gamma   90.00
#
_symmetry.space_group_name_H-M   'P 1'
#
loop_
_entity.id
_entity.type
_entity.pdbx_description
1 polymer ?
#
loop_
_entity_poly.entity_id
_entity_poly.type
_entity_poly.pdbx_seq_one_letter_code
_entity_poly.pdbx_strand_id
1 'polypeptide(L)'
;AVSFRVQPKLAQSFSEMPLGYVFPALALAGLGGIWHFHRRGRELEAFLSSALYIIGMLTSVVFGVFPWVLPAVSDPQLSLTIHNASAPAYGLRIGLLWFTPGILLAAGYFFFLYRKFAGKVRLDEGHY
;
A
#
# COMPACT_ATOMS: atom_id res chain seq x y z
N ALA A 1 -4.40 21.39 4.41
CA ALA A 1 -4.62 22.67 3.71
C ALA A 1 -3.35 23.17 2.98
N VAL A 2 -2.16 23.10 3.60
CA VAL A 2 -0.92 23.62 3.00
C VAL A 2 -0.46 22.81 1.77
N SER A 3 -0.56 21.47 1.79
CA SER A 3 -0.13 20.62 0.67
C SER A 3 -0.91 20.85 -0.64
N PHE A 4 -2.19 21.23 -0.56
CA PHE A 4 -3.04 21.52 -1.73
C PHE A 4 -2.66 22.83 -2.43
N ARG A 5 -2.03 23.77 -1.73
CA ARG A 5 -1.53 25.03 -2.31
C ARG A 5 -0.19 24.87 -3.01
N VAL A 6 0.63 23.90 -2.59
CA VAL A 6 1.96 23.67 -3.15
C VAL A 6 1.89 22.87 -4.45
N GLN A 7 0.88 22.02 -4.63
CA GLN A 7 0.74 21.17 -5.82
C GLN A 7 -0.70 21.19 -6.36
N PRO A 8 -1.07 22.19 -7.19
CA PRO A 8 -2.43 22.36 -7.73
C PRO A 8 -2.90 21.18 -8.59
N LYS A 9 -1.98 20.33 -9.06
CA LYS A 9 -2.26 19.13 -9.85
C LYS A 9 -2.89 17.99 -9.03
N LEU A 10 -2.70 17.94 -7.71
CA LEU A 10 -3.37 16.95 -6.83
C LEU A 10 -4.89 17.13 -6.83
N ALA A 11 -5.37 18.37 -6.96
CA ALA A 11 -6.80 18.68 -7.01
C ALA A 11 -7.44 18.30 -8.36
N GLN A 12 -6.67 18.33 -9.47
CA GLN A 12 -7.16 17.95 -10.79
C GLN A 12 -7.29 16.43 -10.96
N SER A 13 -6.30 15.62 -10.56
CA SER A 13 -6.41 14.14 -10.61
C SER A 13 -7.55 13.59 -9.75
N PHE A 14 -7.85 14.19 -8.60
CA PHE A 14 -8.99 13.80 -7.76
C PHE A 14 -10.35 14.19 -8.35
N SER A 15 -10.40 15.23 -9.20
CA SER A 15 -11.65 15.68 -9.86
C SER A 15 -12.03 14.84 -11.08
N GLU A 16 -11.04 14.22 -11.74
CA GLU A 16 -11.26 13.40 -12.94
C GLU A 16 -11.58 11.94 -12.60
N MET A 17 -11.22 11.44 -11.41
CA MET A 17 -11.44 10.04 -11.02
C MET A 17 -12.01 9.91 -9.59
N PRO A 18 -13.34 10.08 -9.39
CA PRO A 18 -13.99 10.11 -8.06
C PRO A 18 -13.84 8.81 -7.25
N LEU A 19 -13.54 7.68 -7.91
CA LEU A 19 -13.19 6.42 -7.24
C LEU A 19 -11.88 6.49 -6.45
N GLY A 20 -11.01 7.49 -6.70
CA GLY A 20 -9.77 7.70 -5.96
C GLY A 20 -9.97 8.01 -4.47
N TYR A 21 -11.16 8.50 -4.07
CA TYR A 21 -11.51 8.74 -2.66
C TYR A 21 -11.68 7.46 -1.83
N VAL A 22 -11.86 6.30 -2.48
CA VAL A 22 -12.03 5.01 -1.78
C VAL A 22 -10.75 4.63 -1.01
N PHE A 23 -9.56 4.93 -1.53
CA PHE A 23 -8.29 4.59 -0.91
C PHE A 23 -7.99 5.38 0.38
N PRO A 24 -8.11 6.72 0.43
CA PRO A 24 -7.98 7.45 1.68
C PRO A 24 -9.12 7.13 2.65
N ALA A 25 -10.34 6.85 2.18
CA ALA A 25 -11.41 6.35 3.05
C ALA A 25 -11.04 5.00 3.68
N LEU A 26 -10.43 4.09 2.91
CA LEU A 26 -9.93 2.80 3.40
C LEU A 26 -8.79 2.97 4.41
N ALA A 27 -7.91 3.96 4.22
CA ALA A 27 -6.90 4.32 5.21
C ALA A 27 -7.56 4.76 6.53
N LEU A 28 -8.52 5.69 6.48
CA LEU A 28 -9.25 6.13 7.67
C LEU A 28 -10.00 4.98 8.35
N ALA A 29 -10.59 4.07 7.57
CA ALA A 29 -11.25 2.87 8.09
C ALA A 29 -10.25 1.93 8.78
N GLY A 30 -9.06 1.71 8.19
CA GLY A 30 -7.98 0.94 8.80
C GLY A 30 -7.51 1.55 10.12
N LEU A 31 -7.33 2.88 10.16
CA LEU A 31 -6.96 3.59 11.38
C LEU A 31 -8.02 3.45 12.48
N GLY A 32 -9.30 3.57 12.14
CA GLY A 32 -10.41 3.32 13.05
C GLY A 32 -10.46 1.86 13.53
N GLY A 33 -10.17 0.91 12.63
CA GLY A 33 -10.07 -0.52 12.92
C GLY A 33 -8.99 -0.83 13.95
N ILE A 34 -7.80 -0.23 13.82
CA ILE A 34 -6.72 -0.38 14.81
C ILE A 34 -7.22 0.01 16.20
N TRP A 35 -7.82 1.20 16.33
CA TRP A 35 -8.30 1.69 17.62
C TRP A 35 -9.40 0.79 18.21
N HIS A 36 -10.33 0.32 17.38
CA HIS A 36 -11.44 -0.54 17.80
C HIS A 36 -10.96 -1.93 18.26
N PHE A 37 -10.15 -2.61 17.46
CA PHE A 37 -9.72 -3.98 17.74
C PHE A 37 -8.66 -4.05 18.84
N HIS A 38 -7.82 -3.03 18.95
CA HIS A 38 -6.89 -2.89 20.07
C HIS A 38 -7.64 -2.78 21.40
N ARG A 39 -8.74 -2.00 21.45
CA ARG A 39 -9.58 -1.91 22.66
C ARG A 39 -10.33 -3.20 23.00
N ARG A 40 -10.56 -4.08 22.02
CA ARG A 40 -11.20 -5.40 22.23
C ARG A 40 -10.22 -6.53 22.51
N GLY A 41 -8.91 -6.26 22.60
CA GLY A 41 -7.88 -7.28 22.80
C GLY A 41 -7.73 -8.27 21.64
N ARG A 42 -8.16 -7.89 20.43
CA ARG A 42 -8.10 -8.72 19.22
C ARG A 42 -6.85 -8.38 18.43
N GLU A 43 -5.69 -8.82 18.93
CA GLU A 43 -4.36 -8.48 18.40
C GLU A 43 -4.19 -8.74 16.89
N LEU A 44 -4.68 -9.88 16.39
CA LEU A 44 -4.57 -10.23 14.97
C LEU A 44 -5.32 -9.24 14.07
N GLU A 45 -6.49 -8.80 14.50
CA GLU A 45 -7.30 -7.87 13.71
C GLU A 45 -6.78 -6.44 13.81
N ALA A 46 -6.22 -6.04 14.95
CA ALA A 46 -5.50 -4.79 15.07
C ALA A 46 -4.28 -4.76 14.11
N PHE A 47 -3.55 -5.88 14.00
CA PHE A 47 -2.46 -6.02 13.05
C PHE A 47 -2.93 -5.94 11.59
N LEU A 48 -3.99 -6.68 11.22
CA LEU A 48 -4.57 -6.60 9.87
C LEU A 48 -5.08 -5.20 9.54
N SER A 49 -5.66 -4.49 10.52
CA SER A 49 -6.12 -3.11 10.34
C SER A 49 -4.95 -2.14 10.11
N SER A 50 -3.81 -2.37 10.76
CA SER A 50 -2.56 -1.62 10.49
C SER A 50 -2.03 -1.87 9.08
N ALA A 51 -2.04 -3.12 8.62
CA ALA A 51 -1.68 -3.44 7.24
C ALA A 51 -2.63 -2.76 6.23
N LEU A 52 -3.95 -2.78 6.48
CA LEU A 52 -4.93 -2.08 5.65
C LEU A 52 -4.72 -0.56 5.65
N TYR A 53 -4.38 0.03 6.81
CA TYR A 53 -4.05 1.45 6.90
C TYR A 53 -2.86 1.82 6.01
N ILE A 54 -1.77 1.04 6.07
CA ILE A 54 -0.57 1.26 5.25
C ILE A 54 -0.92 1.13 3.76
N ILE A 55 -1.66 0.09 3.38
CA ILE A 55 -2.11 -0.11 1.99
C ILE A 55 -2.96 1.07 1.52
N GLY A 56 -3.96 1.47 2.30
CA GLY A 56 -4.85 2.60 1.98
C GLY A 56 -4.09 3.92 1.83
N MET A 57 -3.14 4.20 2.71
CA MET A 57 -2.30 5.40 2.60
C MET A 57 -1.42 5.39 1.36
N LEU A 58 -0.67 4.30 1.12
CA LEU A 58 0.22 4.21 -0.04
C LEU A 58 -0.55 4.31 -1.35
N THR A 59 -1.65 3.56 -1.48
CA THR A 59 -2.49 3.57 -2.68
C THR A 59 -3.14 4.93 -2.91
N SER A 60 -3.57 5.63 -1.85
CA SER A 60 -4.10 7.00 -1.95
C SER A 60 -3.07 7.97 -2.51
N VAL A 61 -1.79 7.86 -2.11
CA VAL A 61 -0.73 8.72 -2.63
C VAL A 61 -0.45 8.42 -4.10
N VAL A 62 -0.33 7.14 -4.45
CA VAL A 62 -0.10 6.72 -5.85
C VAL A 62 -1.23 7.20 -6.76
N PHE A 63 -2.49 7.05 -6.33
CA PHE A 63 -3.64 7.55 -7.08
C PHE A 63 -3.64 9.07 -7.24
N GLY A 64 -3.19 9.81 -6.22
CA GLY A 64 -3.13 11.28 -6.28
C GLY A 64 -2.10 11.80 -7.28
N VAL A 65 -1.04 11.04 -7.58
CA VAL A 65 0.05 11.46 -8.47
C VAL A 65 -0.07 10.84 -9.87
N PHE A 66 -0.87 9.79 -10.04
CA PHE A 66 -1.14 9.16 -11.34
C PHE A 66 -1.64 10.19 -12.38
N PRO A 67 -1.15 10.16 -13.65
CA PRO A 67 -0.27 9.17 -14.30
C PRO A 67 1.24 9.44 -14.15
N TRP A 68 1.62 10.38 -13.30
CA TRP A 68 3.02 10.74 -13.03
C TRP A 68 3.60 9.80 -11.98
N VAL A 69 4.85 9.38 -12.16
CA VAL A 69 5.60 8.59 -11.17
C VAL A 69 6.54 9.51 -10.40
N LEU A 70 7.23 10.39 -11.13
CA LEU A 70 8.10 11.41 -10.56
C LEU A 70 7.95 12.73 -11.33
N PRO A 71 7.16 13.69 -10.81
CA PRO A 71 7.01 14.99 -11.46
C PRO A 71 8.29 15.82 -11.27
N ALA A 72 8.79 16.40 -12.36
CA ALA A 72 9.90 17.33 -12.30
C ALA A 72 9.41 18.71 -11.82
N VAL A 73 10.19 19.34 -10.93
CA VAL A 73 9.85 20.67 -10.37
C VAL A 73 10.16 21.80 -11.37
N SER A 74 11.19 21.62 -12.20
CA SER A 74 11.72 22.66 -13.09
C SER A 74 11.08 22.64 -14.48
N ASP A 75 11.11 21.49 -15.17
CA ASP A 75 10.58 21.35 -16.53
C ASP A 75 9.60 20.18 -16.60
N PRO A 76 8.30 20.43 -16.87
CA PRO A 76 7.29 19.39 -17.04
C PRO A 76 7.65 18.32 -18.08
N GLN A 77 8.46 18.64 -19.11
CA GLN A 77 8.88 17.68 -20.14
C GLN A 77 9.84 16.60 -19.63
N LEU A 78 10.56 16.88 -18.53
CA LEU A 78 11.48 15.92 -17.88
C LEU A 78 10.78 15.02 -16.85
N SER A 79 9.45 15.14 -16.71
CA SER A 79 8.71 14.35 -15.73
C SER A 79 8.59 12.88 -16.16
N LEU A 80 8.80 11.96 -15.22
CA LEU A 80 8.59 10.53 -15.48
C LEU A 80 7.10 10.19 -15.36
N THR A 81 6.50 9.83 -16.48
CA THR A 81 5.16 9.25 -16.56
C THR A 81 5.24 7.73 -16.69
N ILE A 82 4.13 7.05 -16.45
CA ILE A 82 4.02 5.60 -16.67
C ILE A 82 4.41 5.17 -18.09
N HIS A 83 4.24 6.05 -19.09
CA HIS A 83 4.50 5.74 -20.50
C HIS A 83 5.99 5.84 -20.87
N ASN A 84 6.72 6.77 -20.23
CA ASN A 84 8.16 6.94 -20.46
C ASN A 84 9.00 6.06 -19.51
N ALA A 85 8.51 5.80 -18.30
CA ALA A 85 9.20 5.03 -17.29
C ALA A 85 8.96 3.51 -17.39
N SER A 86 8.03 3.05 -18.25
CA SER A 86 7.72 1.62 -18.37
C SER A 86 8.84 0.85 -19.07
N ALA A 87 9.11 -0.37 -18.58
CA ALA A 87 9.94 -1.34 -19.29
C ALA A 87 9.33 -1.71 -20.66
N PRO A 88 10.14 -2.17 -21.64
CA PRO A 88 9.63 -2.67 -22.91
C PRO A 88 8.57 -3.75 -22.72
N ALA A 89 7.54 -3.76 -23.58
CA ALA A 89 6.37 -4.63 -23.45
C ALA A 89 6.73 -6.11 -23.27
N TYR A 90 7.80 -6.57 -23.93
CA TYR A 90 8.31 -7.93 -23.77
C TYR A 90 8.80 -8.22 -22.35
N GLY A 91 9.64 -7.34 -21.79
CA GLY A 91 10.14 -7.45 -20.42
C GLY A 91 9.01 -7.38 -19.40
N LEU A 92 8.02 -6.51 -19.62
CA LEU A 92 6.84 -6.40 -18.75
C LEU A 92 6.00 -7.69 -18.76
N ARG A 93 5.76 -8.30 -19.92
CA ARG A 93 5.01 -9.55 -20.06
C ARG A 93 5.71 -10.72 -19.37
N ILE A 94 7.01 -10.88 -19.59
CA ILE A 94 7.79 -11.95 -18.95
C ILE A 94 7.90 -11.71 -17.46
N GLY A 95 8.19 -10.48 -17.05
CA GLY A 95 8.23 -10.08 -15.66
C GLY A 95 6.93 -10.43 -14.95
N LEU A 96 5.78 -10.12 -15.54
CA LEU A 96 4.47 -10.45 -14.95
C LEU A 96 4.24 -11.97 -14.88
N LEU A 97 4.57 -12.69 -15.94
CA LEU A 97 4.38 -14.15 -16.01
C LEU A 97 5.26 -14.88 -15.00
N TRP A 98 6.49 -14.43 -14.78
CA TRP A 98 7.42 -15.00 -13.80
C TRP A 98 7.14 -14.52 -12.37
N PHE A 99 6.78 -13.25 -12.20
CA PHE A 99 6.49 -12.66 -10.89
C PHE A 99 5.23 -13.25 -10.26
N THR A 100 4.19 -13.55 -11.06
CA THR A 100 2.92 -14.12 -10.57
C THR A 100 3.11 -15.42 -9.78
N PRO A 101 3.75 -16.49 -10.30
CA PRO A 101 4.00 -17.69 -9.50
C PRO A 101 4.95 -17.43 -8.34
N GLY A 102 5.94 -16.53 -8.49
CA GLY A 102 6.86 -16.16 -7.42
C GLY A 102 6.15 -15.54 -6.21
N ILE A 103 5.26 -14.57 -6.43
CA ILE A 103 4.51 -13.92 -5.36
C ILE A 103 3.47 -14.87 -4.74
N LEU A 104 2.86 -15.75 -5.54
CA LEU A 104 1.94 -16.78 -5.03
C LEU A 104 2.65 -17.77 -4.11
N LEU A 105 3.85 -18.22 -4.50
CA LEU A 105 4.65 -19.13 -3.68
C LEU A 105 5.11 -18.43 -2.39
N ALA A 106 5.58 -17.19 -2.48
CA ALA A 106 5.95 -16.40 -1.31
C ALA A 106 4.76 -16.20 -0.34
N ALA A 107 3.58 -15.84 -0.86
CA ALA A 107 2.37 -15.69 -0.06
C ALA A 107 1.96 -17.02 0.61
N GLY A 108 2.03 -18.12 -0.13
CA GLY A 108 1.76 -19.46 0.40
C GLY A 108 2.75 -19.86 1.50
N TYR A 109 4.03 -19.55 1.33
CA TYR A 109 5.06 -19.77 2.35
C TYR A 109 4.78 -18.94 3.61
N PHE A 110 4.53 -17.64 3.49
CA PHE A 110 4.18 -16.80 4.64
C PHE A 110 2.93 -17.33 5.35
N PHE A 111 1.89 -17.71 4.60
CA PHE A 111 0.67 -18.28 5.18
C PHE A 111 0.96 -19.58 5.96
N PHE A 112 1.75 -20.48 5.39
CA PHE A 112 2.16 -21.70 6.08
C PHE A 112 3.01 -21.40 7.31
N LEU A 113 3.96 -20.48 7.21
CA LEU A 113 4.84 -20.04 8.29
C LEU A 113 4.03 -19.47 9.46
N TYR A 114 3.18 -18.47 9.21
CA TYR A 114 2.34 -17.86 10.24
C TYR A 114 1.37 -18.87 10.86
N ARG A 115 0.87 -19.84 10.10
CA ARG A 115 0.01 -20.90 10.65
C ARG A 115 0.79 -21.90 11.51
N LYS A 116 2.00 -22.27 11.10
CA LYS A 116 2.83 -23.24 11.83
C LYS A 116 3.42 -22.64 13.11
N PHE A 117 3.76 -21.35 13.09
CA PHE A 117 4.25 -20.60 14.25
C PHE A 117 3.13 -19.84 14.97
N ALA A 118 1.87 -20.20 14.74
CA ALA A 118 0.73 -19.64 15.47
C ALA A 118 0.74 -20.16 16.92
N GLY A 119 1.40 -19.43 17.80
CA GLY A 119 1.44 -19.72 19.23
C GLY A 119 1.86 -18.48 20.01
N LYS A 120 1.24 -18.24 21.16
CA LYS A 120 1.72 -17.22 22.09
C LYS A 120 3.03 -17.72 22.68
N VAL A 121 4.13 -17.02 22.43
CA VAL A 121 5.39 -17.25 23.14
C VAL A 121 5.13 -16.89 24.59
N ARG A 122 5.01 -17.91 25.46
CA ARG A 122 5.03 -17.72 26.90
C ARG A 122 6.49 -17.60 27.27
N LEU A 123 6.86 -16.49 27.89
CA LEU A 123 8.09 -16.45 28.66
C LEU A 123 7.83 -17.40 29.82
N ASP A 124 8.46 -18.57 29.80
CA ASP A 124 8.47 -19.41 30.99
C ASP A 124 9.29 -18.65 32.03
N GLU A 125 8.72 -18.44 33.22
CA GLU A 125 9.44 -17.89 34.37
C GLU A 125 10.42 -18.97 34.85
N GLY A 126 11.50 -19.18 34.11
CA GLY A 126 12.40 -20.28 34.39
C GLY A 126 13.61 -20.29 33.46
N HIS A 127 14.75 -19.94 34.05
CA HIS A 127 16.12 -20.17 33.58
C HIS A 127 16.77 -19.03 32.74
N TYR A 128 17.40 -18.13 33.52
CA TYR A 128 18.59 -17.28 33.31
C TYR A 128 18.85 -16.70 31.91
#